data_AF-A0A841SC96-F1
#
_entry.id   AF-A0A841SC96-F1
#
_cell.length_a   1.000
_cell.length_b   1.000
_cell.length_c   1.000
_cell.angle_alpha   90.00
_cell.angle_beta   90.00
_cell.angle_gamma   90.00
#
_symmetry.space_group_name_H-M   'P 1'
#
loop_
_entity.id
_entity.type
_entity.pdbx_description
1 polymer ?
#
loop_
_entity_poly.entity_id
_entity_poly.type
_entity_poly.pdbx_seq_one_letter_code
_entity_poly.pdbx_strand_id
1 'polypeptide(L)' 'MKEQLHQISMEAKQAGGGLAQFKMKFTQHSQQVQALIAGTATGVDRDIAEILDAAGRAVEQAAQSLEIAASGCANYANQI' A
#
# COMPACT_ATOMS: atom_id res chain seq x y z
N MET A 1 -3.92 28.36 -2.83
CA MET A 1 -3.46 27.52 -1.70
C MET A 1 -4.52 26.52 -1.25
N LYS A 2 -5.72 26.95 -0.83
CA LYS A 2 -6.84 26.04 -0.44
C LYS A 2 -7.20 25.03 -1.54
N GLU A 3 -7.24 25.49 -2.78
CA GLU A 3 -7.50 24.63 -3.95
C GLU A 3 -6.36 23.64 -4.25
N GLN A 4 -5.10 24.06 -4.08
CA GLN A 4 -3.94 23.17 -4.22
C GLN A 4 -3.91 22.10 -3.12
N LEU A 5 -4.27 22.44 -1.88
CA LEU A 5 -4.40 21.49 -0.78
C LEU A 5 -5.53 20.48 -1.04
N HIS A 6 -6.64 20.95 -1.61
CA HIS A 6 -7.75 20.08 -2.00
C HIS A 6 -7.33 19.12 -3.12
N GLN A 7 -6.62 19.60 -4.14
CA GLN A 7 -6.07 18.75 -5.21
C GLN A 7 -5.14 17.67 -4.64
N ILE A 8 -4.15 18.04 -3.82
CA ILE A 8 -3.25 17.07 -3.18
C ILE A 8 -4.03 16.05 -2.34
N SER A 9 -5.04 16.50 -1.58
CA SER A 9 -5.88 15.59 -0.80
C SER A 9 -6.63 14.58 -1.67
N MET A 10 -7.14 15.01 -2.82
CA MET A 10 -7.88 14.13 -3.74
C MET A 10 -6.95 13.13 -4.42
N GLU A 11 -5.79 13.58 -4.90
CA GLU A 11 -4.77 12.72 -5.50
C GLU A 11 -4.24 11.69 -4.49
N ALA A 12 -3.95 12.11 -3.27
CA ALA A 12 -3.49 11.23 -2.20
C ALA A 12 -4.56 10.17 -1.85
N LYS A 13 -5.84 10.54 -1.76
CA LYS A 13 -6.93 9.57 -1.57
C LYS A 13 -7.04 8.58 -2.72
N GLN A 14 -6.95 9.06 -3.95
CA GLN A 14 -7.03 8.22 -5.14
C GLN A 14 -5.87 7.22 -5.16
N ALA A 15 -4.64 7.68 -4.94
CA ALA A 15 -3.46 6.84 -4.88
C ALA A 15 -3.51 5.87 -3.69
N GLY A 16 -3.92 6.31 -2.51
CA GLY A 16 -4.09 5.47 -1.32
C GLY A 16 -5.11 4.35 -1.53
N GLY A 17 -6.27 4.66 -2.11
CA GLY A 17 -7.28 3.68 -2.50
C GLY A 17 -6.78 2.70 -3.57
N GLY A 18 -6.04 3.19 -4.56
CA GLY A 18 -5.40 2.35 -5.58
C GLY A 18 -4.38 1.38 -4.99
N LEU A 19 -3.53 1.85 -4.07
CA LEU A 19 -2.55 1.01 -3.35
C LEU A 19 -3.24 0.00 -2.44
N ALA A 20 -4.33 0.36 -1.76
CA ALA A 20 -5.11 -0.58 -0.96
C ALA A 20 -5.69 -1.72 -1.81
N GLN A 21 -6.26 -1.38 -2.99
CA GLN A 21 -6.73 -2.39 -3.93
C GLN A 21 -5.60 -3.25 -4.48
N PHE A 22 -4.46 -2.64 -4.82
CA PHE A 22 -3.27 -3.35 -5.26
C PHE A 22 -2.77 -4.32 -4.17
N LYS A 23 -2.73 -3.89 -2.90
CA LYS A 23 -2.32 -4.73 -1.76
C LYS A 23 -3.17 -5.99 -1.64
N MET A 24 -4.49 -5.90 -1.83
CA MET A 24 -5.37 -7.07 -1.79
C MET A 24 -4.98 -8.08 -2.87
N LYS A 25 -4.81 -7.63 -4.12
CA LYS A 25 -4.39 -8.48 -5.24
C LYS A 25 -2.98 -9.05 -5.05
N PHE A 26 -2.06 -8.20 -4.60
CA PHE A 26 -0.67 -8.58 -4.33
C PHE A 26 -0.57 -9.64 -3.24
N THR A 27 -1.34 -9.50 -2.15
CA THR A 27 -1.40 -10.50 -1.07
C THR A 27 -1.93 -11.83 -1.59
N GLN A 28 -3.00 -11.81 -2.39
CA GLN A 28 -3.57 -13.01 -2.99
C GLN A 28 -2.55 -13.73 -3.90
N HIS A 29 -1.88 -13.00 -4.80
CA HIS A 29 -0.85 -13.58 -5.66
C HIS A 29 0.36 -14.07 -4.85
N SER A 30 0.77 -13.34 -3.82
CA SER A 30 1.89 -13.75 -2.95
C SER A 30 1.60 -15.05 -2.23
N GLN A 31 0.36 -15.24 -1.74
CA GLN A 31 -0.06 -16.51 -1.14
C GLN A 31 -0.07 -17.67 -2.15
N GLN A 32 -0.49 -17.42 -3.40
CA GLN A 32 -0.42 -18.42 -4.47
C GLN A 32 1.02 -18.82 -4.76
N VAL A 33 1.94 -17.85 -4.87
CA VAL A 33 3.37 -18.13 -5.05
C VAL A 33 3.92 -18.92 -3.87
N GLN A 34 3.62 -18.51 -2.64
CA GLN A 34 4.03 -19.22 -1.43
C GLN A 34 3.52 -20.67 -1.38
N ALA A 35 2.26 -20.91 -1.80
CA ALA A 35 1.70 -22.25 -1.86
C ALA A 35 2.38 -23.15 -2.90
N LEU A 36 2.81 -22.58 -4.04
CA LEU A 36 3.53 -23.31 -5.09
C LEU A 36 4.95 -23.70 -4.65
N ILE A 37 5.63 -22.84 -3.90
CA ILE A 37 7.01 -23.06 -3.43
C ILE A 37 7.09 -23.80 -2.09
N ALA A 38 6.00 -23.87 -1.32
CA ALA A 38 5.99 -24.57 -0.03
C ALA A 38 6.37 -26.07 -0.15
N GLY A 39 6.27 -26.66 -1.35
CA GLY A 39 6.65 -28.04 -1.62
C GLY A 39 8.13 -28.26 -1.94
N THR A 40 8.93 -27.22 -2.19
CA THR A 40 10.33 -27.37 -2.65
C THR A 40 11.38 -27.38 -1.55
N ALA A 41 11.01 -27.07 -0.30
CA ALA A 41 11.84 -27.23 0.91
C ALA A 41 13.27 -26.68 0.80
N THR A 42 13.48 -25.56 0.09
CA THR A 42 14.79 -24.91 -0.04
C THR A 42 14.83 -23.57 0.68
N GLY A 43 16.03 -23.11 1.09
CA GLY A 43 16.21 -21.79 1.71
C GLY A 43 15.75 -20.62 0.83
N VAL A 44 15.77 -20.79 -0.49
CA VAL A 44 15.32 -19.79 -1.47
C VAL A 44 13.80 -19.53 -1.35
N ASP A 45 13.03 -20.55 -0.98
CA ASP A 45 11.58 -20.43 -0.80
C ASP A 45 11.23 -19.56 0.42
N ARG A 46 12.10 -19.59 1.44
CA ARG A 46 11.98 -18.71 2.60
C ARG A 46 12.30 -17.26 2.23
N ASP A 47 13.37 -17.05 1.47
CA ASP A 47 13.80 -15.71 1.05
C ASP A 47 12.71 -15.01 0.23
N ILE A 48 12.09 -15.72 -0.73
CA ILE A 48 11.03 -15.12 -1.54
C ILE A 48 9.77 -14.85 -0.72
N ALA A 49 9.41 -15.69 0.25
CA ALA A 49 8.29 -15.44 1.14
C ALA A 49 8.51 -14.17 1.99
N GLU A 50 9.73 -13.98 2.51
CA GLU A 50 10.10 -12.78 3.27
C GLU A 50 10.08 -11.52 2.37
N ILE A 51 10.58 -11.60 1.14
CA ILE A 51 10.54 -10.49 0.16
C ILE A 51 9.10 -10.09 -0.17
N LEU A 52 8.23 -11.07 -0.42
CA LEU A 52 6.82 -10.81 -0.74
C LEU A 52 6.06 -10.21 0.46
N ASP A 53 6.30 -10.70 1.68
CA ASP A 53 5.70 -10.12 2.89
C ASP A 53 6.15 -8.67 3.10
N ALA A 54 7.46 -8.40 2.96
CA ALA A 54 8.02 -7.06 3.08
C ALA A 54 7.42 -6.08 2.05
N ALA A 55 7.29 -6.52 0.79
CA ALA A 55 6.66 -5.71 -0.26
C ALA A 55 5.18 -5.41 0.07
N GLY A 56 4.42 -6.41 0.56
CA GLY A 56 3.03 -6.22 0.96
C GLY A 56 2.87 -5.20 2.08
N ARG A 57 3.73 -5.24 3.09
CA ARG A 57 3.77 -4.26 4.20
C ARG A 57 4.12 -2.85 3.72
N ALA A 58 5.09 -2.72 2.81
CA ALA A 58 5.48 -1.42 2.28
C ALA A 58 4.34 -0.75 1.50
N VAL A 59 3.58 -1.51 0.70
CA VAL A 59 2.39 -1.00 0.00
C VAL A 59 1.32 -0.55 1.00
N GLU A 60 1.08 -1.33 2.05
CA GLU A 60 0.13 -0.98 3.10
C GLU A 60 0.52 0.32 3.83
N GLN A 61 1.80 0.44 4.20
CA GLN A 61 2.33 1.63 4.84
C GLN A 61 2.23 2.86 3.93
N ALA A 62 2.50 2.71 2.63
CA ALA A 62 2.35 3.78 1.65
C ALA A 62 0.88 4.22 1.52
N ALA A 63 -0.06 3.26 1.44
CA ALA A 63 -1.49 3.57 1.38
C ALA A 63 -1.97 4.34 2.62
N GLN A 64 -1.56 3.90 3.82
CA GLN A 64 -1.88 4.59 5.07
C GLN A 64 -1.27 6.00 5.13
N SER A 65 -0.03 6.16 4.68
CA SER A 65 0.66 7.46 4.67
C SER A 65 -0.06 8.46 3.76
N LEU A 66 -0.57 8.01 2.62
CA LEU A 66 -1.35 8.86 1.71
C LEU A 66 -2.71 9.24 2.30
N GLU A 67 -3.38 8.35 3.02
CA GLU A 67 -4.65 8.66 3.69
C GLU A 67 -4.46 9.71 4.79
N ILE A 68 -3.38 9.58 5.58
CA ILE A 68 -2.99 10.57 6.60
C ILE A 68 -2.69 11.92 5.95
N ALA A 69 -1.91 11.93 4.87
CA ALA A 69 -1.58 13.15 4.14
C ALA A 69 -2.84 13.84 3.59
N ALA A 70 -3.74 13.07 2.97
CA ALA A 70 -5.00 13.60 2.47
C ALA A 70 -5.85 14.22 3.58
N SER A 71 -6.00 13.50 4.70
CA SER A 71 -6.74 13.98 5.86
C SER A 71 -6.12 15.25 6.45
N GLY A 72 -4.79 15.30 6.55
CA GLY A 72 -4.05 16.49 7.00
C GLY A 72 -4.25 17.70 6.10
N CYS A 73 -4.14 17.52 4.77
CA CYS A 73 -4.37 18.57 3.79
C CYS A 73 -5.82 19.10 3.84
N ALA A 74 -6.81 18.21 3.92
CA ALA A 74 -8.22 18.59 4.02
C ALA A 74 -8.52 19.35 5.32
N ASN A 75 -7.99 18.88 6.45
CA ASN A 75 -8.17 19.53 7.75
C ASN A 75 -7.54 20.92 7.77
N TYR A 76 -6.30 21.05 7.29
CA TYR A 76 -5.63 22.34 7.19
C TYR A 76 -6.37 23.31 6.27
N ALA A 77 -6.85 22.84 5.12
CA ALA A 77 -7.67 23.64 4.19
C ALA A 77 -8.98 24.14 4.82
N ASN A 78 -9.55 23.42 5.78
CA ASN A 78 -10.76 23.84 6.50
C ASN A 78 -10.49 24.88 7.61
N GLN A 79 -9.24 24.96 8.10
CA GLN A 79 -8.84 25.90 9.15
C GLN A 79 -8.37 27.25 8.60
N ILE A 80 -8.13 27.34 7.29
CA ILE A 80 -7.77 28.58 6.57
C ILE A 80 -8.89 29.05 5.66
#